data_AF-A0A9X4NSZ1-F1
#
_entry.id   AF-A0A9X4NSZ1-F1
#
_cell.length_a   1.000
_cell.length_b   1.000
_cell.length_c   1.000
_cell.angle_alpha   90.00
_cell.angle_beta   90.00
_cell.angle_gamma   90.00
#
_symmetry.space_group_name_H-M   'P 1'
#
loop_
_entity.id
_entity.type
_entity.pdbx_description
1 polymer ?
#
loop_
_entity_poly.entity_id
_entity_poly.type
_entity_poly.pdbx_seq_one_letter_code
_entity_poly.pdbx_strand_id
1 'polypeptide(L)'
;MRPLPGTPPRRVLVAGAGGALLHALRTGGPHAEFTVLTTRPFRGAPHRARCALVAPGAAWAASLPPADHAVVQLGALRRTREAVFWRPSRAELLPLAAALRERGVRTLEVLLADGSALSAAERQRLHALGFEQVTEHRSGTAPNHSAGPWPERLAAWLIGTVLATMRRVVAARPHRPAPRVPRR
;
A
#
# COMPACT_ATOMS: atom_id res chain seq x y z
N MET A 1 6.85 24.46 5.98
CA MET A 1 8.08 24.22 5.20
C MET A 1 7.66 24.02 3.75
N ARG A 2 8.07 24.92 2.84
CA ARG A 2 7.88 24.75 1.39
C ARG A 2 8.91 23.75 0.87
N PRO A 3 8.56 22.82 -0.03
CA PRO A 3 9.55 21.95 -0.66
C PRO A 3 10.48 22.79 -1.55
N LEU A 4 11.74 22.37 -1.64
CA LEU A 4 12.71 22.86 -2.62
C LEU A 4 12.12 22.64 -4.03
N PRO A 5 12.17 23.64 -4.93
CA PRO A 5 11.74 23.48 -6.30
C PRO A 5 12.71 22.51 -7.00
N GLY A 6 12.22 21.36 -7.47
CA GLY A 6 12.97 20.51 -8.38
C GLY A 6 12.85 19.00 -8.20
N THR A 7 12.36 18.49 -7.06
CA THR A 7 12.15 17.04 -6.92
C THR A 7 10.80 16.64 -7.53
N PRO A 8 10.77 15.86 -8.62
CA PRO A 8 9.51 15.43 -9.21
C PRO A 8 8.69 14.63 -8.18
N PRO A 9 7.36 14.78 -8.17
CA PRO A 9 6.51 14.04 -7.25
C PRO A 9 6.68 12.54 -7.49
N ARG A 10 6.88 11.77 -6.42
CA ARG A 10 7.01 10.31 -6.49
C ARG A 10 5.68 9.71 -6.96
N ARG A 11 5.67 9.07 -8.13
CA ARG A 11 4.45 8.43 -8.65
C ARG A 11 4.34 7.02 -8.12
N VAL A 12 3.25 6.75 -7.42
CA VAL A 12 2.94 5.47 -6.78
C VAL A 12 1.77 4.81 -7.49
N LEU A 13 2.01 3.64 -8.04
CA LEU A 13 0.98 2.79 -8.62
C LEU A 13 0.47 1.81 -7.57
N VAL A 14 -0.85 1.66 -7.48
CA VAL A 14 -1.50 0.78 -6.52
C VAL A 14 -2.37 -0.24 -7.25
N ALA A 15 -2.06 -1.52 -7.08
CA ALA A 15 -2.86 -2.64 -7.55
C ALA A 15 -3.40 -3.42 -6.35
N GLY A 16 -4.68 -3.76 -6.36
CA GLY A 16 -5.36 -4.48 -5.27
C GLY A 16 -6.44 -3.65 -4.58
N ALA A 17 -6.96 -4.20 -3.48
CA ALA A 17 -8.12 -3.65 -2.78
C ALA A 17 -7.80 -2.38 -1.98
N GLY A 18 -8.80 -1.86 -1.25
CA GLY A 18 -8.65 -0.61 -0.48
C GLY A 18 -7.52 -0.62 0.56
N GLY A 19 -7.09 -1.81 1.02
CA GLY A 19 -5.94 -1.96 1.91
C GLY A 19 -4.61 -1.53 1.28
N ALA A 20 -4.40 -1.83 -0.01
CA ALA A 20 -3.21 -1.42 -0.75
C ALA A 20 -3.09 0.10 -0.83
N LEU A 21 -4.21 0.77 -1.14
CA LEU A 21 -4.27 2.22 -1.21
C LEU A 21 -4.07 2.85 0.16
N LEU A 22 -4.69 2.31 1.22
CA LEU A 22 -4.49 2.82 2.57
C LEU A 22 -3.02 2.67 3.02
N HIS A 23 -2.38 1.55 2.68
CA HIS A 23 -0.96 1.34 2.94
C HIS A 23 -0.11 2.38 2.20
N ALA A 24 -0.33 2.53 0.89
CA ALA A 24 0.38 3.50 0.06
C ALA A 24 0.21 4.94 0.57
N LEU A 25 -1.00 5.34 1.01
CA LEU A 25 -1.24 6.66 1.60
C LEU A 25 -0.52 6.87 2.94
N ARG A 26 -0.28 5.80 3.70
CA ARG A 26 0.42 5.86 4.99
C ARG A 26 1.94 5.88 4.84
N THR A 27 2.48 5.15 3.86
CA THR A 27 3.93 5.06 3.60
C THR A 27 4.41 6.10 2.60
N GLY A 28 3.49 6.65 1.80
CA GLY A 28 3.77 7.69 0.84
C GLY A 28 4.07 9.02 1.50
N GLY A 29 5.03 9.74 0.92
CA GLY A 29 5.39 11.09 1.35
C GLY A 29 4.30 12.13 1.02
N PRO A 30 4.40 13.34 1.57
CA PRO A 30 3.40 14.41 1.39
C PRO A 30 3.21 14.88 -0.06
N HIS A 31 4.15 14.54 -0.95
CA HIS A 31 4.17 14.88 -2.37
C HIS A 31 4.05 13.65 -3.29
N ALA A 32 3.63 12.50 -2.76
CA ALA A 32 3.38 11.33 -3.58
C ALA A 32 2.07 11.49 -4.37
N GLU A 33 2.12 11.14 -5.65
CA GLU A 33 0.94 11.03 -6.51
C GLU A 33 0.53 9.57 -6.61
N PHE A 34 -0.71 9.26 -6.25
CA PHE A 34 -1.20 7.89 -6.24
C PHE A 34 -2.05 7.63 -7.47
N THR A 35 -1.79 6.52 -8.15
CA THR A 35 -2.65 6.01 -9.21
C THR A 35 -3.13 4.62 -8.85
N VAL A 36 -4.44 4.44 -8.73
CA VAL A 36 -5.07 3.17 -8.40
C VAL A 36 -5.59 2.51 -9.65
N LEU A 37 -5.25 1.24 -9.83
CA LEU A 37 -5.70 0.45 -10.96
C LEU A 37 -7.14 -0.04 -10.73
N THR A 38 -8.03 0.25 -11.67
CA THR A 38 -9.44 -0.14 -11.63
C THR A 38 -9.83 -0.93 -12.87
N THR A 39 -10.83 -1.81 -12.75
CA THR A 39 -11.36 -2.59 -13.89
C THR A 39 -12.55 -1.91 -14.57
N ARG A 40 -13.09 -0.85 -13.97
CA ARG A 40 -14.18 -0.03 -14.52
C ARG A 40 -13.91 1.45 -14.23
N PRO A 41 -14.53 2.37 -15.01
CA PRO A 41 -14.44 3.79 -14.73
C PRO A 41 -14.94 4.10 -13.31
N PHE A 42 -14.12 4.82 -12.55
CA PHE A 42 -14.44 5.19 -11.18
C PHE A 42 -14.13 6.66 -10.95
N ARG A 43 -15.16 7.45 -10.63
CA ARG A 43 -15.02 8.90 -10.37
C ARG A 43 -14.88 9.24 -8.89
N GLY A 44 -15.11 8.27 -7.99
CA GLY A 44 -15.04 8.46 -6.54
C GLY A 44 -13.63 8.30 -5.96
N ALA A 45 -12.60 8.66 -6.71
CA ALA A 45 -11.22 8.46 -6.27
C ALA A 45 -10.96 9.27 -4.98
N PRO A 46 -10.37 8.67 -3.93
CA PRO A 46 -10.08 9.38 -2.69
C PRO A 46 -9.12 10.55 -2.95
N HIS A 47 -9.24 11.62 -2.16
CA HIS A 47 -8.46 12.85 -2.35
C HIS A 47 -6.97 12.54 -2.55
N ARG A 48 -6.41 13.02 -3.68
CA ARG A 48 -5.03 12.84 -4.17
C ARG A 48 -4.71 11.51 -4.89
N ALA A 49 -5.67 10.62 -5.07
CA ALA A 49 -5.53 9.44 -5.91
C ALA A 49 -6.21 9.65 -7.28
N ARG A 50 -5.53 9.25 -8.35
CA ARG A 50 -6.09 9.09 -9.69
C ARG A 50 -6.50 7.64 -9.89
N CYS A 51 -7.42 7.40 -10.80
CA CYS A 51 -7.77 6.03 -11.22
C CYS A 51 -7.29 5.81 -12.66
N ALA A 52 -6.64 4.68 -12.90
CA ALA A 52 -6.28 4.22 -14.23
C ALA A 52 -7.04 2.93 -14.53
N LEU A 53 -7.70 2.91 -15.68
CA LEU A 53 -8.47 1.76 -16.13
C LEU A 53 -7.50 0.70 -16.67
N VAL A 54 -7.68 -0.52 -16.19
CA VAL A 54 -6.93 -1.69 -16.61
C VAL A 54 -7.87 -2.69 -17.25
N ALA A 55 -7.56 -3.08 -18.48
CA ALA A 55 -8.30 -4.11 -19.17
C ALA A 55 -8.06 -5.46 -18.45
N PRO A 56 -9.11 -6.18 -18.02
CA PRO A 56 -8.95 -7.49 -17.43
C PRO A 56 -8.36 -8.50 -18.45
N GLY A 57 -7.61 -9.48 -17.96
CA GLY A 57 -6.92 -10.49 -18.81
C GLY A 57 -5.54 -10.03 -19.29
N ALA A 58 -4.95 -10.71 -20.27
CA ALA A 58 -3.53 -10.51 -20.65
C ALA A 58 -3.17 -9.10 -21.18
N ALA A 59 -4.17 -8.25 -21.48
CA ALA A 59 -3.95 -6.92 -22.03
C ALA A 59 -3.61 -5.83 -20.99
N TRP A 60 -3.66 -6.14 -19.68
CA TRP A 60 -3.44 -5.13 -18.64
C TRP A 60 -2.06 -4.45 -18.74
N ALA A 61 -1.02 -5.15 -19.19
CA ALA A 61 0.35 -4.64 -19.24
C ALA A 61 0.47 -3.38 -20.10
N ALA A 62 -0.28 -3.32 -21.21
CA ALA A 62 -0.30 -2.17 -22.10
C ALA A 62 -0.91 -0.92 -21.43
N SER A 63 -1.89 -1.14 -20.53
CA SER A 63 -2.64 -0.08 -19.85
C SER A 63 -1.98 0.47 -18.58
N LEU A 64 -0.83 -0.06 -18.17
CA LEU A 64 -0.16 0.40 -16.96
C LEU A 64 0.38 1.83 -17.10
N PRO A 65 -0.03 2.78 -16.24
CA PRO A 65 0.53 4.12 -16.26
C PRO A 65 1.99 4.09 -15.79
N PRO A 66 2.82 5.06 -16.20
CA PRO A 66 4.18 5.18 -15.71
C PRO A 66 4.19 5.49 -14.21
N ALA A 67 5.07 4.83 -13.47
CA ALA A 67 5.25 5.04 -12.03
C ALA A 67 6.69 4.74 -11.61
N ASP A 68 7.11 5.33 -10.49
CA ASP A 68 8.46 5.12 -9.94
C ASP A 68 8.44 4.01 -8.86
N HIS A 69 7.27 3.82 -8.24
CA HIS A 69 7.02 2.88 -7.16
C HIS A 69 5.67 2.15 -7.38
N ALA A 70 5.61 0.86 -7.04
CA ALA A 70 4.38 0.09 -7.11
C ALA A 70 4.08 -0.65 -5.81
N VAL A 71 2.81 -0.61 -5.40
CA VAL A 71 2.25 -1.37 -4.27
C VAL A 71 1.23 -2.37 -4.83
N VAL A 72 1.48 -3.65 -4.66
CA VAL A 72 0.65 -4.74 -5.17
C VAL A 72 0.11 -5.55 -4.00
N GLN A 73 -1.20 -5.62 -3.85
CA GLN A 73 -1.86 -6.45 -2.85
C GLN A 73 -2.46 -7.71 -3.46
N LEU A 74 -2.07 -8.86 -2.90
CA LEU A 74 -2.57 -10.18 -3.27
C LEU A 74 -3.44 -10.76 -2.14
N GLY A 75 -4.35 -11.67 -2.51
CA GLY A 75 -5.14 -12.44 -1.55
C GLY A 75 -6.25 -11.69 -0.81
N ALA A 76 -6.49 -10.41 -1.11
CA ALA A 76 -7.53 -9.64 -0.43
C ALA A 76 -8.95 -10.15 -0.75
N LEU A 77 -9.77 -10.37 0.28
CA LEU A 77 -11.18 -10.74 0.14
C LEU A 77 -11.97 -9.66 -0.62
N ARG A 78 -12.79 -10.07 -1.58
CA ARG A 78 -13.59 -9.15 -2.41
C ARG A 78 -14.81 -8.69 -1.62
N ARG A 79 -14.80 -7.44 -1.15
CA ARG A 79 -16.02 -6.75 -0.69
C ARG A 79 -16.74 -6.17 -1.91
N THR A 80 -18.08 -6.21 -1.94
CA THR A 80 -18.89 -5.71 -3.08
C THR A 80 -18.55 -4.27 -3.45
N ARG A 81 -18.30 -3.42 -2.44
CA ARG A 81 -17.89 -2.01 -2.60
C ARG A 81 -16.49 -1.80 -3.21
N GLU A 82 -15.67 -2.85 -3.24
CA GLU A 82 -14.28 -2.82 -3.73
C GLU A 82 -14.13 -3.55 -5.08
N ALA A 83 -15.24 -3.98 -5.69
CA ALA A 83 -15.25 -4.70 -6.96
C ALA A 83 -14.67 -3.89 -8.14
N VAL A 84 -14.59 -2.56 -8.00
CA VAL A 84 -14.04 -1.66 -9.02
C VAL A 84 -12.51 -1.72 -9.08
N PHE A 85 -11.85 -2.05 -7.98
CA PHE A 85 -10.39 -2.11 -7.93
C PHE A 85 -9.88 -3.36 -8.66
N TRP A 86 -8.82 -3.18 -9.44
CA TRP A 86 -8.16 -4.30 -10.07
C TRP A 86 -7.41 -5.11 -9.02
N ARG A 87 -7.63 -6.43 -9.03
CA ARG A 87 -7.03 -7.36 -8.08
C ARG A 87 -6.21 -8.40 -8.85
N PRO A 88 -4.88 -8.23 -8.91
CA PRO A 88 -4.03 -9.24 -9.52
C PRO A 88 -4.10 -10.54 -8.72
N SER A 89 -4.10 -11.66 -9.43
CA SER A 89 -3.91 -12.98 -8.85
C SER A 89 -2.44 -13.25 -8.56
N ARG A 90 -2.15 -14.27 -7.75
CA ARG A 90 -0.77 -14.67 -7.45
C ARG A 90 -0.02 -15.14 -8.70
N ALA A 91 -0.72 -15.79 -9.63
CA ALA A 91 -0.16 -16.20 -10.92
C ALA A 91 0.28 -15.01 -11.79
N GLU A 92 -0.40 -13.87 -11.66
CA GLU A 92 -0.07 -12.64 -12.39
C GLU A 92 1.07 -11.83 -11.74
N LEU A 93 1.56 -12.21 -10.55
CA LEU A 93 2.59 -11.45 -9.84
C LEU A 93 3.88 -11.26 -10.67
N LEU A 94 4.42 -12.35 -11.22
CA LEU A 94 5.67 -12.28 -11.98
C LEU A 94 5.51 -11.54 -13.31
N PRO A 95 4.48 -11.83 -14.13
CA PRO A 95 4.18 -11.01 -15.31
C PRO A 95 3.99 -9.53 -14.96
N LEU A 96 3.26 -9.22 -13.88
CA LEU A 96 3.03 -7.84 -13.42
C LEU A 96 4.33 -7.16 -13.02
N ALA A 97 5.17 -7.83 -12.24
CA ALA A 97 6.46 -7.28 -11.85
C ALA A 97 7.35 -7.00 -13.08
N ALA A 98 7.39 -7.90 -14.06
CA ALA A 98 8.14 -7.67 -15.30
C ALA A 98 7.62 -6.43 -16.06
N ALA A 99 6.32 -6.34 -16.28
CA ALA A 99 5.70 -5.20 -16.96
C ALA A 99 5.89 -3.87 -16.19
N LEU A 100 5.81 -3.89 -14.85
CA LEU A 100 6.10 -2.71 -14.03
C LEU A 100 7.55 -2.25 -14.20
N ARG A 101 8.49 -3.20 -14.26
CA ARG A 101 9.89 -2.89 -14.48
C ARG A 101 10.14 -2.25 -15.84
N GLU A 102 9.53 -2.78 -16.89
CA GLU A 102 9.55 -2.21 -18.25
C GLU A 102 8.98 -0.79 -18.29
N ARG A 103 7.98 -0.49 -17.45
CA ARG A 103 7.40 0.85 -17.28
C ARG A 103 8.23 1.80 -16.40
N GLY A 104 9.41 1.37 -15.97
CA GLY A 104 10.36 2.19 -15.21
C GLY A 104 10.16 2.16 -13.70
N VAL A 105 9.31 1.27 -13.17
CA VAL A 105 9.17 1.11 -11.72
C VAL A 105 10.49 0.61 -11.13
N ARG A 106 10.96 1.31 -10.11
CA ARG A 106 12.24 1.02 -9.44
C ARG A 106 12.07 0.21 -8.17
N THR A 107 10.98 0.44 -7.46
CA THR A 107 10.71 -0.19 -6.16
C THR A 107 9.33 -0.84 -6.14
N LEU A 108 9.26 -2.06 -5.60
CA LEU A 108 8.05 -2.88 -5.56
C LEU A 108 7.74 -3.30 -4.11
N GLU A 109 6.53 -3.01 -3.66
CA GLU A 109 5.98 -3.50 -2.40
C GLU A 109 4.89 -4.53 -2.68
N VAL A 110 5.03 -5.72 -2.09
CA VAL A 110 4.04 -6.79 -2.19
C VAL A 110 3.36 -6.98 -0.84
N LEU A 111 2.05 -6.75 -0.80
CA LEU A 111 1.21 -6.93 0.38
C LEU A 111 0.45 -8.26 0.26
N LEU A 112 0.63 -9.15 1.24
CA LEU A 112 0.00 -10.46 1.27
C LEU A 112 -1.12 -10.44 2.32
N ALA A 113 -2.35 -10.27 1.84
CA ALA A 113 -3.52 -10.08 2.70
C ALA A 113 -4.03 -11.40 3.31
N ASP A 114 -3.72 -12.53 2.68
CA ASP A 114 -4.08 -13.88 3.10
C ASP A 114 -3.08 -14.48 4.12
N GLY A 115 -2.03 -13.73 4.48
CA GLY A 115 -0.97 -14.19 5.38
C GLY A 115 0.00 -15.20 4.76
N SER A 116 -0.23 -15.59 3.50
CA SER A 116 0.67 -16.45 2.75
C SER A 116 2.02 -15.77 2.56
N ALA A 117 3.10 -16.55 2.62
CA ALA A 117 4.43 -16.07 2.25
C ALA A 117 4.65 -16.17 0.73
N LEU A 118 5.50 -15.31 0.17
CA LEU A 118 6.10 -15.61 -1.14
C LEU A 118 7.00 -16.84 -1.01
N SER A 119 6.96 -17.73 -2.00
CA SER A 119 7.88 -18.87 -2.09
C SER A 119 9.30 -18.39 -2.38
N ALA A 120 10.30 -19.21 -2.06
CA ALA A 120 11.69 -18.89 -2.37
C ALA A 120 11.90 -18.65 -3.88
N ALA A 121 11.25 -19.44 -4.74
CA ALA A 121 11.30 -19.29 -6.18
C ALA A 121 10.68 -17.96 -6.67
N GLU A 122 9.53 -17.55 -6.11
CA GLU A 122 8.93 -16.25 -6.43
C GLU A 122 9.85 -15.09 -6.01
N ARG A 123 10.42 -15.15 -4.80
CA ARG A 123 11.35 -14.11 -4.33
C ARG A 123 12.59 -14.03 -5.22
N GLN A 124 13.21 -15.16 -5.54
CA GLN A 124 14.39 -15.21 -6.41
C GLN A 124 14.08 -14.62 -7.80
N ARG A 125 12.93 -14.96 -8.38
CA ARG A 125 12.51 -14.40 -9.67
C ARG A 125 12.23 -12.91 -9.59
N LEU A 126 11.61 -12.41 -8.53
CA LEU A 126 11.40 -10.97 -8.33
C LEU A 126 12.72 -10.21 -8.18
N HIS A 127 13.69 -10.77 -7.48
CA HIS A 127 15.04 -10.19 -7.38
C HIS A 127 15.76 -10.18 -8.73
N ALA A 128 15.60 -11.22 -9.54
CA ALA A 128 16.21 -11.29 -10.87
C ALA A 128 15.68 -10.23 -11.86
N LEU A 129 14.49 -9.67 -11.63
CA LEU A 129 13.92 -8.59 -12.45
C LEU A 129 14.63 -7.24 -12.24
N GLY A 130 15.56 -7.13 -11.27
CA GLY A 130 16.40 -5.95 -11.10
C GLY A 130 15.70 -4.75 -10.50
N PHE A 131 14.68 -4.95 -9.66
CA PHE A 131 14.16 -3.89 -8.80
C PHE A 131 15.23 -3.45 -7.80
N GLU A 132 15.32 -2.15 -7.52
CA GLU A 132 16.22 -1.60 -6.51
C GLU A 132 15.81 -2.06 -5.11
N GLN A 133 14.50 -2.20 -4.88
CA GLN A 133 13.95 -2.66 -3.62
C GLN A 133 12.68 -3.48 -3.85
N VAL A 134 12.63 -4.66 -3.26
CA VAL A 134 11.41 -5.48 -3.15
C VAL A 134 11.11 -5.67 -1.66
N THR A 135 9.94 -5.23 -1.20
CA THR A 135 9.54 -5.38 0.20
C THR A 135 8.26 -6.19 0.32
N GLU A 136 8.34 -7.27 1.10
CA GLU A 136 7.21 -8.14 1.41
C GLU A 136 6.58 -7.68 2.73
N HIS A 137 5.33 -7.24 2.66
CA HIS A 137 4.53 -6.99 3.86
C HIS A 137 3.49 -8.09 3.98
N ARG A 138 3.64 -8.88 5.03
CA ARG A 138 2.57 -9.75 5.47
C ARG A 138 1.62 -8.91 6.30
N SER A 139 0.32 -9.07 6.09
CA SER A 139 -0.62 -8.75 7.15
C SER A 139 -0.19 -9.58 8.36
N GLY A 140 0.56 -8.94 9.28
CA GLY A 140 0.94 -9.55 10.53
C GLY A 140 -0.32 -10.14 11.13
N THR A 141 -0.22 -11.40 11.57
CA THR A 141 -1.24 -12.14 12.30
C THR A 141 -2.10 -11.13 13.03
N ALA A 142 -3.35 -10.93 12.57
CA ALA A 142 -4.29 -10.14 13.34
C ALA A 142 -4.15 -10.64 14.79
N PRO A 143 -4.03 -9.77 15.81
CA PRO A 143 -3.93 -10.22 17.19
C PRO A 143 -5.04 -11.24 17.35
N ASN A 144 -4.61 -12.47 17.65
CA ASN A 144 -5.39 -13.70 17.63
C ASN A 144 -6.84 -13.31 17.93
N HIS A 145 -7.74 -13.37 16.93
CA HIS A 145 -9.15 -13.12 17.21
C HIS A 145 -9.50 -14.17 18.26
N SER A 146 -9.54 -13.76 19.54
CA SER A 146 -9.79 -14.68 20.63
C SER A 146 -11.05 -15.43 20.25
N ALA A 147 -10.93 -16.75 20.09
CA ALA A 147 -12.02 -17.67 19.83
C ALA A 147 -12.88 -17.83 21.09
N GLY A 148 -13.19 -16.70 21.74
CA GLY A 148 -13.86 -16.59 23.01
C GLY A 148 -15.26 -16.00 22.85
N PRO A 149 -16.12 -16.19 23.85
CA PRO A 149 -17.50 -15.68 23.85
C PRO A 149 -17.54 -14.16 23.64
N TRP A 150 -18.65 -13.68 23.09
CA TRP A 150 -18.91 -12.26 22.73
C TRP A 150 -18.34 -11.19 23.70
N PRO A 151 -18.45 -11.31 25.04
CA PRO A 151 -17.86 -10.33 25.95
C PRO A 151 -16.33 -10.21 25.87
N GLU A 152 -15.60 -11.32 25.65
CA GLU A 152 -14.14 -11.29 25.50
C GLU A 152 -13.72 -10.60 24.20
N ARG A 153 -14.52 -10.77 23.15
CA ARG A 153 -14.31 -10.08 21.86
C ARG A 153 -14.50 -8.57 22.01
N LEU A 154 -15.48 -8.14 22.80
CA LEU A 154 -15.70 -6.72 23.11
C LEU A 154 -14.52 -6.16 23.91
N ALA A 155 -14.06 -6.87 24.93
CA ALA A 155 -12.92 -6.46 25.75
C ALA A 155 -11.64 -6.32 24.90
N ALA A 156 -11.33 -7.31 24.07
CA ALA A 156 -10.18 -7.26 23.17
C ALA A 156 -10.27 -6.10 22.16
N TRP A 157 -11.47 -5.83 21.63
CA TRP A 157 -11.70 -4.70 20.73
C TRP A 157 -11.54 -3.34 21.43
N LEU A 158 -12.05 -3.19 22.66
CA LEU A 158 -11.91 -1.98 23.46
C LEU A 158 -10.44 -1.72 23.81
N ILE A 159 -9.71 -2.74 24.25
CA ILE A 159 -8.27 -2.65 24.57
C ILE A 159 -7.48 -2.25 23.32
N GLY A 160 -7.75 -2.89 22.18
CA GLY A 160 -7.11 -2.55 20.90
C GLY A 160 -7.39 -1.11 20.47
N THR A 161 -8.62 -0.62 20.69
CA THR A 161 -9.02 0.75 20.37
C THR A 161 -8.29 1.76 21.25
N VAL A 162 -8.21 1.51 22.57
CA VAL A 162 -7.49 2.37 23.53
C VAL A 162 -6.00 2.43 23.23
N LEU A 163 -5.36 1.30 22.92
CA LEU A 163 -3.95 1.30 22.52
C LEU A 163 -3.72 2.08 21.22
N ALA A 164 -4.61 1.94 20.24
CA ALA A 164 -4.50 2.66 18.97
C ALA A 164 -4.66 4.18 19.14
N THR A 165 -5.58 4.64 19.99
CA THR A 165 -5.75 6.06 20.31
C THR A 165 -4.58 6.60 21.12
N MET A 166 -4.09 5.88 22.13
CA MET A 166 -2.90 6.29 22.89
C MET A 166 -1.68 6.45 21.98
N ARG A 167 -1.44 5.52 21.05
CA ARG A 167 -0.33 5.62 20.08
C ARG A 167 -0.49 6.84 19.16
N ARG A 168 -1.71 7.18 18.74
CA ARG A 168 -1.99 8.41 17.98
C ARG A 168 -1.74 9.67 18.80
N VAL A 169 -2.14 9.70 20.06
CA VAL A 169 -1.91 10.86 20.96
C VAL A 169 -0.43 11.05 21.24
N VAL A 170 0.32 9.97 21.43
CA VAL A 170 1.79 10.02 21.59
C VAL A 170 2.46 10.53 20.32
N ALA A 171 2.07 10.01 19.14
CA ALA A 171 2.61 10.46 17.86
C ALA A 171 2.22 11.91 17.50
N ALA A 172 1.10 12.40 18.03
CA ALA A 172 0.61 13.75 17.79
C ALA A 172 1.16 14.80 18.77
N ARG A 173 2.01 14.43 19.74
CA ARG A 173 2.67 15.43 20.59
C ARG A 173 3.72 16.20 19.79
N PRO A 174 3.55 17.51 19.57
CA PRO A 174 4.58 18.32 18.93
C PRO A 174 5.82 18.35 19.82
N HIS A 175 6.99 18.08 19.21
CA HIS A 175 8.29 18.41 19.80
C HIS A 175 8.29 19.91 20.11
N ARG A 176 8.25 20.27 21.40
CA ARG A 176 8.41 21.66 21.84
C ARG A 176 9.89 22.02 21.62
N PRO A 177 10.25 22.98 20.76
CA PRO A 177 11.62 23.43 20.69
C PRO A 177 12.00 24.06 22.04
N ALA A 178 13.19 23.70 22.54
CA ALA A 178 13.72 24.22 23.78
C ALA A 178 13.80 25.77 23.74
N PRO A 179 13.50 26.46 24.86
CA PRO A 179 13.65 27.90 24.94
C PRO A 179 15.13 28.27 24.74
N ARG A 180 15.42 29.10 23.74
CA ARG A 180 16.72 29.74 23.59
C ARG A 180 16.93 30.68 24.79
N VAL A 181 17.87 30.31 25.66
CA VAL A 181 18.39 31.20 26.69
C VAL A 181 19.18 32.32 25.99
N PRO A 182 18.86 33.60 26.21
CA PRO A 182 19.69 34.69 25.71
C PRO A 182 21.01 34.69 26.49
N ARG A 183 22.13 34.52 25.77
CA ARG A 183 23.46 34.86 26.29
C ARG A 183 23.62 36.38 26.18
N ARG A 184 24.16 36.95 27.26
CA ARG A 184 24.41 38.36 27.53
C ARG A 184 25.10 39.10 26.40
#